data_AF-A0AAU9WYU4-F1
#
_entry.id   AF-A0AAU9WYU4-F1
#
_cell.length_a   1.000
_cell.length_b   1.000
_cell.length_c   1.000
_cell.angle_alpha   90.00
_cell.angle_beta   90.00
_cell.angle_gamma   90.00
#
_symmetry.space_group_name_H-M   'P 1'
#
loop_
_entity.id
_entity.type
_entity.pdbx_description
1 polymer ?
#
loop_
_entity_poly.entity_id
_entity_poly.type
_entity_poly.pdbx_seq_one_letter_code
_entity_poly.pdbx_strand_id
1 'polypeptide(L)'
;SVEAALSRQRDLSEPAKDNIRSRIASTIQSASITDSNLTKDEQQALKRLKNDKNIVILPADKGRVTVIPDDYKLVSFDVKSLFTSIPLQLALQCTGPAIQQSTDALPLPTEDIMDLLNLCLTSTYFQYNGKHYKQLHGTAMGSPVSVVVAEIVMQNIEERALATCRQTIPLWLRYVDDTFTAVHKDEIDAFHNHLNEQNTDIQFTREIEEDGKLPFLDCLYLDRVFDKNNYNTDFIRRNTHRVTDTTETNRDSTSITTTATIPYIKGTSEAIARILQPYNIRVAHRPITTLRHLLTNVKDKDEPNNRQGAI
;
A
#
# COMPACT_ATOMS: atom_id res chain seq x y z
N SER A 1 24.27 -11.03 -12.54
CA SER A 1 25.64 -10.76 -13.01
C SER A 1 26.04 -11.82 -14.01
N VAL A 2 26.86 -11.48 -15.01
CA VAL A 2 27.36 -12.43 -16.02
C VAL A 2 28.16 -13.55 -15.37
N GLU A 3 29.03 -13.23 -14.40
CA GLU A 3 29.81 -14.25 -13.67
C GLU A 3 28.91 -15.24 -12.93
N ALA A 4 27.86 -14.75 -12.26
CA ALA A 4 26.90 -15.64 -11.60
C ALA A 4 26.17 -16.56 -12.59
N ALA A 5 25.98 -16.14 -13.84
CA ALA A 5 25.41 -16.98 -14.88
C ALA A 5 26.42 -18.02 -15.40
N LEU A 6 27.69 -17.63 -15.58
CA LEU A 6 28.76 -18.54 -15.98
C LEU A 6 29.06 -19.60 -14.91
N SER A 7 28.99 -19.25 -13.62
CA SER A 7 29.18 -20.20 -12.51
C SER A 7 28.04 -21.21 -12.39
N ARG A 8 26.83 -20.87 -12.84
CA ARG A 8 25.64 -21.75 -12.76
C ARG A 8 25.55 -22.72 -13.94
N GLN A 9 26.29 -22.49 -15.01
CA GLN A 9 26.39 -23.42 -16.13
C GLN A 9 27.45 -24.49 -15.84
N ARG A 10 26.98 -25.70 -15.56
CA ARG A 10 27.82 -26.88 -15.28
C ARG A 10 28.38 -27.55 -16.54
N ASP A 11 27.77 -27.29 -17.69
CA ASP A 11 28.11 -27.91 -18.98
C ASP A 11 29.23 -27.17 -19.74
N LEU A 12 29.66 -26.01 -19.23
CA LEU A 12 30.74 -25.20 -19.80
C LEU A 12 32.08 -25.56 -19.15
N SER A 13 33.09 -25.86 -19.96
CA SER A 13 34.47 -26.02 -19.49
C SER A 13 35.07 -24.68 -19.04
N GLU A 14 35.96 -24.69 -18.04
CA GLU A 14 36.67 -23.48 -17.60
C GLU A 14 37.40 -22.71 -18.72
N PRO A 15 38.11 -23.34 -19.69
CA PRO A 15 38.70 -22.59 -20.80
C PRO A 15 37.66 -21.90 -21.70
N ALA A 16 36.45 -22.45 -21.83
CA ALA A 16 35.36 -21.79 -22.54
C ALA A 16 34.83 -20.58 -21.77
N LYS A 17 34.74 -20.67 -20.43
CA LYS A 17 34.37 -19.53 -19.57
C LYS A 17 35.42 -18.41 -19.65
N ASP A 18 36.70 -18.74 -19.68
CA ASP A 18 37.79 -17.75 -19.83
C ASP A 18 37.77 -17.07 -21.21
N ASN A 19 37.45 -17.80 -22.27
CA ASN A 19 37.25 -17.20 -23.59
C ASN A 19 36.09 -16.20 -23.60
N ILE A 20 34.97 -16.55 -22.95
CA ILE A 20 33.81 -15.65 -22.80
C ILE A 20 34.22 -14.40 -22.03
N ARG A 21 34.93 -14.54 -20.90
CA ARG A 21 35.44 -13.41 -20.10
C ARG A 21 36.32 -12.48 -20.93
N SER A 22 37.26 -13.03 -21.68
CA SER A 22 38.18 -12.26 -22.54
C SER A 22 37.43 -11.47 -23.62
N ARG A 23 36.45 -12.09 -24.29
CA ARG A 23 35.64 -11.42 -25.32
C ARG A 23 34.75 -10.32 -24.73
N ILE A 24 34.17 -10.55 -23.56
CA ILE A 24 33.37 -9.54 -22.86
C ILE A 24 34.26 -8.37 -22.40
N ALA A 25 35.43 -8.65 -21.84
CA ALA A 25 36.38 -7.63 -21.41
C ALA A 25 36.84 -6.75 -22.58
N SER A 26 37.17 -7.35 -23.73
CA SER A 26 37.51 -6.62 -24.95
C SER A 26 36.33 -5.76 -25.45
N THR A 27 35.11 -6.30 -25.42
CA THR A 27 33.89 -5.57 -25.80
C THR A 27 33.67 -4.33 -24.91
N ILE A 28 33.88 -4.47 -23.60
CA ILE A 28 33.77 -3.36 -22.64
C ILE A 28 34.89 -2.33 -22.86
N GLN A 29 36.12 -2.78 -23.13
CA GLN A 29 37.26 -1.90 -23.37
C GLN A 29 37.11 -1.06 -24.64
N SER A 30 36.41 -1.60 -25.65
CA SER A 30 36.07 -0.90 -26.89
C SER A 30 34.79 -0.06 -26.81
N ALA A 31 34.07 -0.10 -25.68
CA ALA A 31 32.79 0.57 -25.55
C ALA A 31 32.95 2.09 -25.39
N SER A 32 32.22 2.86 -26.20
CA SER A 32 32.02 4.29 -25.98
C SER A 32 30.83 4.51 -25.05
N ILE A 33 30.92 5.49 -24.15
CA ILE A 33 29.79 5.90 -23.30
C ILE A 33 28.75 6.54 -24.21
N THR A 34 27.58 5.93 -24.30
CA THR A 34 26.49 6.41 -25.15
C THR A 34 25.84 7.64 -24.55
N ASP A 35 25.41 8.58 -25.41
CA ASP A 35 24.66 9.77 -25.01
C ASP A 35 23.39 9.41 -24.24
N SER A 36 23.03 10.25 -23.26
CA SER A 36 21.79 10.13 -22.51
C SER A 36 20.59 10.18 -23.44
N ASN A 37 19.60 9.32 -23.21
CA ASN A 37 18.32 9.36 -23.94
C ASN A 37 17.47 10.61 -23.60
N LEU A 38 17.95 11.47 -22.69
CA LEU A 38 17.28 12.71 -22.30
C LEU A 38 17.90 13.89 -23.04
N THR A 39 17.05 14.72 -23.65
CA THR A 39 17.43 16.00 -24.23
C THR A 39 17.96 16.96 -23.15
N LYS A 40 18.68 18.01 -23.57
CA LYS A 40 19.20 19.03 -22.65
C LYS A 40 18.08 19.73 -21.87
N ASP A 41 16.94 19.95 -22.52
CA ASP A 41 15.78 20.59 -21.91
C ASP A 41 15.12 19.71 -20.85
N GLU A 42 14.96 18.41 -21.12
CA GLU A 42 14.45 17.44 -20.14
C GLU A 42 15.38 17.31 -18.94
N GLN A 43 16.70 17.29 -19.16
CA GLN A 43 17.68 17.27 -18.06
C GLN A 43 17.58 18.53 -17.20
N GLN A 44 17.38 19.69 -17.81
CA GLN A 44 17.22 20.96 -17.09
C GLN A 44 15.89 21.01 -16.33
N ALA A 45 14.81 20.47 -16.90
CA ALA A 45 13.51 20.35 -16.24
C ALA A 45 13.57 19.42 -15.02
N LEU A 46 14.21 18.25 -15.15
CA LEU A 46 14.43 17.31 -14.04
C LEU A 46 15.27 17.93 -12.93
N LYS A 47 16.28 18.74 -13.28
CA LYS A 47 17.13 19.45 -12.31
C LYS A 47 16.38 20.56 -11.57
N ARG A 48 15.51 21.30 -12.27
CA ARG A 48 14.62 22.29 -11.65
C ARG A 48 13.65 21.61 -10.68
N LEU A 49 13.03 20.53 -11.14
CA LEU A 49 12.07 19.76 -10.36
C LEU A 49 12.69 19.15 -9.10
N LYS A 50 13.92 18.62 -9.19
CA LYS A 50 14.65 18.09 -8.03
C LYS A 50 15.00 19.16 -6.99
N ASN A 51 15.27 20.39 -7.43
CA ASN A 51 15.74 21.47 -6.57
C ASN A 51 14.60 22.35 -6.05
N ASP A 52 13.34 22.06 -6.40
CA ASP A 52 12.18 22.77 -5.89
C ASP A 52 11.89 22.34 -4.44
N LYS A 53 12.05 23.28 -3.50
CA LYS A 53 11.84 23.02 -2.07
C LYS A 53 10.36 22.88 -1.69
N ASN A 54 9.45 23.27 -2.57
CA ASN A 54 8.01 23.17 -2.34
C ASN A 54 7.44 21.81 -2.78
N ILE A 55 8.23 20.96 -3.43
CA ILE A 55 7.80 19.67 -3.98
C ILE A 55 8.70 18.56 -3.44
N VAL A 56 8.16 17.71 -2.58
CA VAL A 56 8.87 16.52 -2.08
C VAL A 56 8.58 15.34 -3.01
N ILE A 57 9.59 14.93 -3.80
CA ILE A 57 9.46 13.77 -4.70
C ILE A 57 9.99 12.53 -3.98
N LEU A 58 9.05 11.73 -3.49
CA LEU A 58 9.34 10.44 -2.88
C LEU A 58 9.35 9.34 -3.95
N PRO A 59 10.11 8.24 -3.74
CA PRO A 59 9.90 7.04 -4.53
C PRO A 59 8.43 6.64 -4.44
N ALA A 60 7.85 6.21 -5.56
CA ALA A 60 6.53 5.59 -5.53
C ALA A 60 6.60 4.40 -4.54
N ASP A 61 5.88 4.53 -3.42
CA ASP A 61 5.72 3.53 -2.38
C ASP A 61 4.82 2.40 -2.92
N LYS A 62 5.33 1.65 -3.88
CA LYS A 62 4.76 0.36 -4.31
C LYS A 62 5.05 -0.76 -3.28
N GLY A 63 5.22 -0.40 -2.02
CA GLY A 63 5.97 -1.19 -1.02
C GLY A 63 5.21 -1.55 0.25
N ARG A 64 4.00 -1.02 0.49
CA ARG A 64 3.11 -1.63 1.49
C ARG A 64 2.33 -2.75 0.82
N VAL A 65 3.03 -3.78 0.37
CA VAL A 65 2.39 -5.04 0.02
C VAL A 65 2.10 -5.74 1.34
N THR A 66 0.86 -5.65 1.80
CA THR A 66 0.42 -6.50 2.90
C THR A 66 0.21 -7.89 2.33
N VAL A 67 1.08 -8.83 2.71
CA VAL A 67 0.91 -10.23 2.36
C VAL A 67 -0.17 -10.79 3.27
N ILE A 68 -1.27 -11.23 2.67
CA ILE A 68 -2.37 -11.87 3.37
C ILE A 68 -2.14 -13.38 3.24
N PRO A 69 -1.92 -14.10 4.35
CA PRO A 69 -1.72 -15.54 4.34
C PRO A 69 -2.95 -16.28 3.77
N ASP A 70 -2.75 -17.49 3.25
CA ASP A 70 -3.82 -18.25 2.60
C ASP A 70 -4.94 -18.71 3.56
N ASP A 71 -4.66 -18.79 4.85
CA ASP A 71 -5.62 -19.05 5.91
C ASP A 71 -6.51 -17.83 6.22
N TYR A 72 -6.26 -16.67 5.61
CA TYR A 72 -7.05 -15.46 5.76
C TYR A 72 -7.98 -15.23 4.55
N LYS A 73 -9.04 -14.47 4.79
CA LYS A 73 -9.95 -13.92 3.77
C LYS A 73 -10.07 -12.42 3.94
N LEU A 74 -10.26 -11.72 2.84
CA LEU A 74 -10.66 -10.32 2.88
C LEU A 74 -12.11 -10.23 3.36
N VAL A 75 -12.36 -9.28 4.25
CA VAL A 75 -13.67 -9.02 4.84
C VAL A 75 -13.87 -7.51 4.85
N SER A 76 -15.04 -7.08 4.43
CA SER A 76 -15.50 -5.72 4.64
C SER A 76 -16.46 -5.69 5.83
N PHE A 77 -16.31 -4.71 6.70
CA PHE A 77 -17.26 -4.43 7.77
C PHE A 77 -17.84 -3.04 7.55
N ASP A 78 -19.17 -2.93 7.51
CA ASP A 78 -19.88 -1.66 7.36
C ASP A 78 -20.73 -1.38 8.61
N VAL A 79 -20.78 -0.11 9.04
CA VAL A 79 -21.55 0.30 10.22
C VAL A 79 -22.98 0.66 9.84
N LYS A 80 -23.95 -0.02 10.46
CA LYS A 80 -25.37 0.29 10.25
C LYS A 80 -25.71 1.71 10.72
N SER A 81 -26.00 2.56 9.73
CA SER A 81 -26.55 3.90 9.94
C SER A 81 -25.71 4.74 10.92
N LEU A 82 -24.39 4.78 10.70
CA LEU A 82 -23.37 5.35 11.59
C LEU A 82 -23.84 6.61 12.33
N PHE A 83 -24.18 7.68 11.60
CA PHE A 83 -24.55 8.96 12.23
C PHE A 83 -25.74 8.85 13.18
N THR A 84 -26.80 8.13 12.80
CA THR A 84 -28.00 7.99 13.65
C THR A 84 -27.78 7.04 14.83
N SER A 85 -26.76 6.19 14.77
CA SER A 85 -26.48 5.16 15.77
C SER A 85 -25.48 5.62 16.85
N ILE A 86 -24.75 6.71 16.63
CA ILE A 86 -23.75 7.20 17.59
C ILE A 86 -24.40 7.70 18.89
N PRO A 87 -24.03 7.15 20.06
CA PRO A 87 -24.51 7.66 21.34
C PRO A 87 -23.86 9.01 21.66
N LEU A 88 -24.67 10.03 21.92
CA LEU A 88 -24.16 11.39 22.22
C LEU A 88 -23.26 11.43 23.45
N GLN A 89 -23.56 10.62 24.47
CA GLN A 89 -22.73 10.54 25.66
C GLN A 89 -21.35 9.95 25.36
N LEU A 90 -21.28 8.93 24.50
CA LEU A 90 -20.02 8.33 24.09
C LEU A 90 -19.20 9.33 23.27
N ALA A 91 -19.84 10.06 22.35
CA ALA A 91 -19.20 11.14 21.59
C ALA A 91 -18.51 12.16 22.49
N LEU A 92 -19.20 12.65 23.52
CA LEU A 92 -18.62 13.61 24.48
C LEU A 92 -17.48 12.98 25.29
N GLN A 93 -17.65 11.73 25.74
CA GLN A 93 -16.63 11.01 26.50
C GLN A 93 -15.35 10.76 25.70
N CYS A 94 -15.45 10.48 24.40
CA CYS A 94 -14.28 10.26 23.54
C CYS A 94 -13.61 11.57 23.10
N THR A 95 -14.39 12.63 22.86
CA THR A 95 -13.86 13.88 22.31
C THR A 95 -13.00 14.66 23.32
N GLY A 96 -13.38 14.67 24.60
CA GLY A 96 -12.61 15.37 25.64
C GLY A 96 -11.15 14.91 25.74
N PRO A 97 -10.89 13.59 25.93
CA PRO A 97 -9.54 13.03 25.93
C PRO A 97 -8.81 13.22 24.60
N ALA A 98 -9.49 13.09 23.46
CA ALA A 98 -8.88 13.29 22.14
C ALA A 98 -8.34 14.72 21.98
N ILE A 99 -9.07 15.74 22.48
CA ILE A 99 -8.60 17.13 22.49
C ILE A 99 -7.37 17.29 23.40
N GLN A 100 -7.37 16.66 24.58
CA GLN A 100 -6.25 16.76 25.53
C GLN A 100 -4.97 16.09 25.02
N GLN A 101 -5.09 15.06 24.19
CA GLN A 101 -3.96 14.36 23.57
C GLN A 101 -3.45 15.06 22.30
N SER A 102 -4.20 16.02 21.76
CA SER A 102 -3.78 16.79 20.59
C SER A 102 -2.54 17.64 20.88
N THR A 103 -1.58 17.61 19.97
CA THR A 103 -0.40 18.48 20.03
C THR A 103 -0.68 19.91 19.55
N ASP A 104 -1.80 20.11 18.86
CA ASP A 104 -2.17 21.39 18.28
C ASP A 104 -2.96 22.24 19.27
N ALA A 105 -2.52 23.49 19.47
CA ALA A 105 -3.22 24.44 20.31
C ALA A 105 -4.55 24.85 19.66
N LEU A 106 -5.66 24.56 20.36
CA LEU A 106 -6.99 24.98 19.93
C LEU A 106 -7.25 26.44 20.33
N PRO A 107 -8.08 27.17 19.56
CA PRO A 107 -8.35 28.59 19.79
C PRO A 107 -9.18 28.86 21.05
N LEU A 108 -9.78 27.83 21.64
CA LEU A 108 -10.62 27.91 22.83
C LEU A 108 -10.19 26.87 23.87
N PRO A 109 -10.45 27.13 25.17
CA PRO A 109 -10.30 26.13 26.23
C PRO A 109 -11.11 24.86 25.94
N THR A 110 -10.58 23.71 26.37
CA THR A 110 -11.26 22.41 26.18
C THR A 110 -12.67 22.40 26.77
N GLU A 111 -12.87 23.02 27.93
CA GLU A 111 -14.19 23.10 28.58
C GLU A 111 -15.21 23.82 27.69
N ASP A 112 -14.87 25.00 27.17
CA ASP A 112 -15.74 25.77 26.28
C ASP A 112 -16.05 25.01 24.98
N ILE A 113 -15.07 24.30 24.42
CA ILE A 113 -15.27 23.47 23.22
C ILE A 113 -16.23 22.32 23.51
N MET A 114 -16.09 21.67 24.67
CA MET A 114 -16.96 20.56 25.07
C MET A 114 -18.40 21.03 25.33
N ASP A 115 -18.58 22.21 25.91
CA ASP A 115 -19.89 22.83 26.12
C ASP A 115 -20.55 23.18 24.78
N LEU A 116 -19.81 23.78 23.86
CA LEU A 116 -20.27 24.07 22.49
C LEU A 116 -20.60 22.79 21.72
N LEU A 117 -19.80 21.74 21.88
CA LEU A 117 -20.04 20.44 21.25
C LEU A 117 -21.33 19.82 21.78
N ASN A 118 -21.51 19.79 23.10
CA ASN A 118 -22.73 19.29 23.72
C ASN A 118 -23.95 20.08 23.24
N LEU A 119 -23.85 21.41 23.14
CA LEU A 119 -24.91 22.23 22.58
C LEU A 119 -25.21 21.87 21.12
N CYS A 120 -24.18 21.75 20.27
CA CYS A 120 -24.32 21.39 18.85
C CYS A 120 -24.99 20.03 18.66
N LEU A 121 -24.61 19.03 19.45
CA LEU A 121 -25.14 17.66 19.34
C LEU A 121 -26.57 17.54 19.89
N THR A 122 -26.89 18.26 20.97
CA THR A 122 -28.22 18.18 21.61
C THR A 122 -29.26 19.12 21.03
N SER A 123 -28.85 20.15 20.29
CA SER A 123 -29.73 21.17 19.70
C SER A 123 -30.06 20.89 18.22
N THR A 124 -30.12 19.62 17.84
CA THR A 124 -30.45 19.22 16.47
C THR A 124 -31.96 19.17 16.28
N TYR A 125 -32.51 20.17 15.59
CA TYR A 125 -33.91 20.24 15.19
C TYR A 125 -34.04 20.21 13.67
N PHE A 126 -35.05 19.51 13.15
CA PHE A 126 -35.36 19.47 11.73
C PHE A 126 -36.87 19.53 11.49
N GLN A 127 -37.27 19.95 10.29
CA GLN A 127 -38.68 20.04 9.89
C GLN A 127 -38.99 18.95 8.86
N TYR A 128 -40.07 18.21 9.09
CA TYR A 128 -40.60 17.22 8.13
C TYR A 128 -42.12 17.28 8.10
N ASN A 129 -42.71 17.34 6.89
CA ASN A 129 -44.16 17.49 6.69
C ASN A 129 -44.79 18.63 7.52
N GLY A 130 -44.12 19.78 7.58
CA GLY A 130 -44.58 20.95 8.31
C GLY A 130 -44.47 20.87 9.84
N LYS A 131 -44.00 19.75 10.40
CA LYS A 131 -43.79 19.55 11.85
C LYS A 131 -42.31 19.63 12.19
N HIS A 132 -42.00 20.21 13.35
CA HIS A 132 -40.66 20.25 13.91
C HIS A 132 -40.39 19.01 14.77
N TYR A 133 -39.22 18.42 14.59
CA TYR A 133 -38.74 17.28 15.35
C TYR A 133 -37.39 17.61 15.95
N LYS A 134 -37.11 17.03 17.11
CA LYS A 134 -35.80 17.05 17.75
C LYS A 134 -35.18 15.68 17.60
N GLN A 135 -33.95 15.62 17.09
CA GLN A 135 -33.19 14.37 17.08
C GLN A 135 -32.74 14.06 18.51
N LEU A 136 -33.18 12.91 19.04
CA LEU A 136 -32.85 12.48 20.41
C LEU A 136 -31.59 11.61 20.45
N HIS A 137 -31.31 10.87 19.37
CA HIS A 137 -30.23 9.89 19.27
C HIS A 137 -29.47 10.07 17.96
N GLY A 138 -28.17 9.76 18.00
CA GLY A 138 -27.30 9.99 16.87
C GLY A 138 -26.90 11.44 16.69
N THR A 139 -25.98 11.65 15.78
CA THR A 139 -25.52 12.94 15.29
C THR A 139 -26.27 13.33 14.02
N ALA A 140 -26.32 14.62 13.74
CA ALA A 140 -27.08 15.16 12.62
C ALA A 140 -26.34 14.89 11.30
N MET A 141 -26.96 14.15 10.38
CA MET A 141 -26.41 13.98 9.04
C MET A 141 -26.29 15.35 8.35
N GLY A 142 -25.11 15.63 7.77
CA GLY A 142 -24.80 16.90 7.09
C GLY A 142 -24.27 18.01 8.01
N SER A 143 -24.20 17.78 9.31
CA SER A 143 -23.54 18.71 10.22
C SER A 143 -22.02 18.52 10.19
N PRO A 144 -21.20 19.57 9.99
CA PRO A 144 -19.74 19.45 9.92
C PRO A 144 -19.11 18.81 11.15
N VAL A 145 -19.67 19.08 12.34
CA VAL A 145 -19.16 18.51 13.60
C VAL A 145 -19.48 17.01 13.72
N SER A 146 -20.54 16.54 13.08
CA SER A 146 -20.97 15.15 13.18
C SER A 146 -19.99 14.19 12.51
N VAL A 147 -19.33 14.63 11.43
CA VAL A 147 -18.27 13.85 10.76
C VAL A 147 -17.07 13.65 11.69
N VAL A 148 -16.61 14.73 12.32
CA VAL A 148 -15.46 14.67 13.25
C VAL A 148 -15.78 13.81 14.48
N VAL A 149 -16.98 13.96 15.03
CA VAL A 149 -17.43 13.15 16.16
C VAL A 149 -17.54 11.67 15.80
N ALA A 150 -18.10 11.36 14.63
CA ALA A 150 -18.20 9.99 14.15
C ALA A 150 -16.82 9.34 14.02
N GLU A 151 -15.86 10.07 13.46
CA GLU A 151 -14.47 9.62 13.31
C GLU A 151 -13.83 9.28 14.67
N ILE A 152 -13.95 10.18 15.65
CA ILE A 152 -13.39 9.98 17.00
C ILE A 152 -14.03 8.78 17.70
N VAL A 153 -15.36 8.64 17.62
CA VAL A 153 -16.07 7.53 18.25
C VAL A 153 -15.69 6.20 17.62
N MET A 154 -15.63 6.15 16.27
CA MET A 154 -15.24 4.95 15.54
C MET A 154 -13.80 4.54 15.85
N GLN A 155 -12.87 5.49 15.84
CA GLN A 155 -11.48 5.23 16.23
C GLN A 155 -11.39 4.61 17.63
N ASN A 156 -12.10 5.18 18.62
CA ASN A 156 -12.10 4.63 19.98
C ASN A 156 -12.70 3.20 20.06
N ILE A 157 -13.74 2.90 19.30
CA ILE A 157 -14.34 1.55 19.26
C ILE A 157 -13.39 0.56 18.59
N GLU A 158 -12.76 0.95 17.48
CA GLU A 158 -11.83 0.12 16.73
C GLU A 158 -10.56 -0.16 17.50
N GLU A 159 -9.94 0.85 18.11
CA GLU A 159 -8.75 0.67 18.94
C GLU A 159 -9.03 -0.31 20.09
N ARG A 160 -10.19 -0.19 20.73
CA ARG A 160 -10.63 -1.14 21.77
C ARG A 160 -10.85 -2.54 21.20
N ALA A 161 -11.53 -2.65 20.06
CA ALA A 161 -11.78 -3.93 19.41
C ALA A 161 -10.46 -4.63 19.05
N LEU A 162 -9.53 -3.92 18.43
CA LEU A 162 -8.23 -4.42 17.99
C LEU A 162 -7.31 -4.76 19.17
N ALA A 163 -7.32 -3.96 20.25
CA ALA A 163 -6.52 -4.21 21.44
C ALA A 163 -7.01 -5.42 22.26
N THR A 164 -8.32 -5.68 22.25
CA THR A 164 -8.94 -6.82 22.97
C THR A 164 -9.12 -8.05 22.09
N CYS A 165 -8.80 -7.95 20.80
CA CYS A 165 -8.91 -9.03 19.86
C CYS A 165 -7.93 -10.15 20.22
N ARG A 166 -8.39 -11.41 20.17
CA ARG A 166 -7.54 -12.58 20.41
C ARG A 166 -6.55 -12.86 19.27
N GLN A 167 -6.88 -12.39 18.07
CA GLN A 167 -6.13 -12.63 16.85
C GLN A 167 -5.42 -11.35 16.38
N THR A 168 -4.27 -11.52 15.72
CA THR A 168 -3.58 -10.41 15.07
C THR A 168 -4.23 -10.11 13.72
N ILE A 169 -4.78 -8.91 13.60
CA ILE A 169 -5.31 -8.39 12.35
C ILE A 169 -4.15 -7.80 11.52
N PRO A 170 -3.82 -8.36 10.35
CA PRO A 170 -2.66 -7.91 9.55
C PRO A 170 -2.91 -6.56 8.86
N LEU A 171 -4.17 -6.20 8.64
CA LEU A 171 -4.57 -4.97 7.97
C LEU A 171 -5.92 -4.49 8.49
N TRP A 172 -5.98 -3.21 8.88
CA TRP A 172 -7.21 -2.50 9.18
C TRP A 172 -7.20 -1.18 8.43
N LEU A 173 -8.06 -1.04 7.43
CA LEU A 173 -8.24 0.20 6.68
C LEU A 173 -9.70 0.61 6.82
N ARG A 174 -9.95 1.88 7.12
CA ARG A 174 -11.30 2.41 7.23
C ARG A 174 -11.47 3.64 6.34
N TYR A 175 -12.65 3.73 5.75
CA TYR A 175 -13.17 4.89 5.06
C TYR A 175 -14.55 5.21 5.64
N VAL A 176 -14.61 6.19 6.56
CA VAL A 176 -15.85 6.56 7.27
C VAL A 176 -16.45 5.35 8.02
N ASP A 177 -17.51 4.73 7.50
CA ASP A 177 -18.23 3.56 8.00
C ASP A 177 -17.73 2.24 7.41
N ASP A 178 -17.16 2.28 6.19
CA ASP A 178 -16.65 1.11 5.49
C ASP A 178 -15.24 0.72 5.96
N THR A 179 -15.08 -0.51 6.38
CA THR A 179 -13.79 -1.11 6.75
C THR A 179 -13.37 -2.16 5.73
N PHE A 180 -12.08 -2.20 5.42
CA PHE A 180 -11.42 -3.24 4.67
C PHE A 180 -10.35 -3.90 5.54
N THR A 181 -10.50 -5.20 5.78
CA THR A 181 -9.59 -5.97 6.63
C THR A 181 -9.39 -7.39 6.12
N ALA A 182 -8.44 -8.11 6.71
CA ALA A 182 -8.22 -9.52 6.48
C ALA A 182 -8.29 -10.28 7.80
N VAL A 183 -9.08 -11.35 7.84
CA VAL A 183 -9.35 -12.14 9.05
C VAL A 183 -9.12 -13.63 8.75
N HIS A 184 -8.65 -14.38 9.73
CA HIS A 184 -8.51 -15.84 9.61
C HIS A 184 -9.87 -16.47 9.33
N LYS A 185 -9.94 -17.40 8.36
CA LYS A 185 -11.18 -17.99 7.83
C LYS A 185 -12.14 -18.50 8.90
N ASP A 186 -11.59 -19.15 9.93
CA ASP A 186 -12.38 -19.79 10.99
C ASP A 186 -12.85 -18.81 12.08
N GLU A 187 -12.29 -17.60 12.12
CA GLU A 187 -12.52 -16.61 13.19
C GLU A 187 -13.33 -15.40 12.72
N ILE A 188 -13.76 -15.36 11.45
CA ILE A 188 -14.52 -14.24 10.89
C ILE A 188 -15.80 -13.98 11.70
N ASP A 189 -16.53 -15.03 12.04
CA ASP A 189 -17.78 -14.95 12.81
C ASP A 189 -17.53 -14.48 14.23
N ALA A 190 -16.51 -15.04 14.90
CA ALA A 190 -16.14 -14.68 16.25
C ALA A 190 -15.68 -13.21 16.33
N PHE A 191 -14.89 -12.76 15.36
CA PHE A 191 -14.43 -11.39 15.28
C PHE A 191 -15.55 -10.40 14.97
N HIS A 192 -16.48 -10.76 14.09
CA HIS A 192 -17.67 -9.96 13.82
C HIS A 192 -18.54 -9.78 15.08
N ASN A 193 -18.74 -10.84 15.85
CA ASN A 193 -19.45 -10.76 17.13
C ASN A 193 -18.70 -9.89 18.13
N HIS A 194 -17.37 -10.04 18.23
CA HIS A 194 -16.51 -9.22 19.09
C HIS A 194 -16.57 -7.73 18.77
N LEU A 195 -16.65 -7.35 17.48
CA LEU A 195 -16.86 -5.96 17.06
C LEU A 195 -18.20 -5.43 17.56
N ASN A 196 -19.28 -6.21 17.42
CA ASN A 196 -20.62 -5.83 17.88
C ASN A 196 -20.78 -5.85 19.42
N GLU A 197 -19.90 -6.54 20.15
CA GLU A 197 -19.87 -6.53 21.61
C GLU A 197 -19.23 -5.25 22.18
N GLN A 198 -18.44 -4.51 21.38
CA GLN A 198 -17.78 -3.29 21.87
C GLN A 198 -18.76 -2.17 22.22
N ASN A 199 -19.89 -2.11 21.52
CA ASN A 199 -20.91 -1.10 21.70
C ASN A 199 -22.29 -1.63 21.30
N THR A 200 -23.30 -1.41 22.14
CA THR A 200 -24.67 -1.91 21.88
C THR A 200 -25.39 -1.15 20.78
N ASP A 201 -25.08 0.13 20.58
CA ASP A 201 -25.78 1.01 19.64
C ASP A 201 -25.14 0.97 18.24
N ILE A 202 -23.83 0.72 18.16
CA ILE A 202 -23.07 0.63 16.90
C ILE A 202 -22.94 -0.83 16.48
N GLN A 203 -23.56 -1.18 15.36
CA GLN A 203 -23.61 -2.54 14.84
C GLN A 203 -22.98 -2.61 13.46
N PHE A 204 -22.06 -3.56 13.30
CA PHE A 204 -21.36 -3.86 12.06
C PHE A 204 -22.12 -4.92 11.26
N THR A 205 -22.24 -4.72 9.95
CA THR A 205 -22.48 -5.78 8.97
C THR A 205 -21.15 -6.32 8.46
N ARG A 206 -21.17 -7.44 7.76
CA ARG A 206 -19.97 -7.98 7.13
C ARG A 206 -20.27 -8.50 5.73
N GLU A 207 -19.29 -8.32 4.86
CA GLU A 207 -19.24 -8.93 3.54
C GLU A 207 -17.91 -9.66 3.43
N ILE A 208 -17.94 -10.91 2.94
CA ILE A 208 -16.76 -11.77 2.87
C ILE A 208 -16.39 -11.92 1.41
N GLU A 209 -15.09 -11.94 1.14
CA GLU A 209 -14.56 -12.18 -0.19
C GLU A 209 -14.98 -13.55 -0.74
N GLU A 210 -15.49 -13.53 -1.97
CA GLU A 210 -15.83 -14.70 -2.78
C GLU A 210 -15.13 -14.57 -4.14
N ASP A 211 -14.40 -15.62 -4.57
CA ASP A 211 -13.70 -15.68 -5.86
C ASP A 211 -12.77 -14.49 -6.17
N GLY A 212 -12.03 -13.99 -5.17
CA GLY A 212 -11.11 -12.86 -5.35
C GLY A 212 -11.81 -11.49 -5.40
N LYS A 213 -13.10 -11.43 -5.06
CA LYS A 213 -13.92 -10.24 -5.16
C LYS A 213 -14.55 -9.94 -3.81
N LEU A 214 -14.48 -8.67 -3.43
CA LEU A 214 -15.13 -8.13 -2.26
C LEU A 214 -15.80 -6.82 -2.69
N PRO A 215 -17.11 -6.62 -2.44
CA PRO A 215 -17.73 -5.32 -2.62
C PRO A 215 -17.14 -4.35 -1.58
N PHE A 216 -16.60 -3.22 -2.04
CA PHE A 216 -16.08 -2.18 -1.14
C PHE A 216 -16.16 -0.82 -1.84
N LEU A 217 -16.78 0.19 -1.23
CA LEU A 217 -16.93 1.55 -1.79
C LEU A 217 -17.43 1.55 -3.26
N ASP A 218 -18.52 0.82 -3.54
CA ASP A 218 -19.10 0.59 -4.87
C ASP A 218 -18.17 -0.11 -5.90
N CYS A 219 -16.98 -0.52 -5.47
CA CYS A 219 -16.01 -1.23 -6.29
C CYS A 219 -16.15 -2.73 -6.06
N LEU A 220 -17.05 -3.38 -6.82
CA LEU A 220 -17.19 -4.84 -6.86
C LEU A 220 -15.93 -5.57 -7.39
N TYR A 221 -14.96 -4.84 -7.96
CA TYR A 221 -13.83 -5.38 -8.70
C TYR A 221 -12.60 -4.46 -8.55
N LEU A 222 -11.75 -4.73 -7.56
CA LEU A 222 -10.44 -4.08 -7.45
C LEU A 222 -9.66 -4.17 -8.78
N ASP A 223 -9.76 -5.31 -9.49
CA ASP A 223 -9.18 -5.49 -10.82
C ASP A 223 -9.67 -4.45 -11.85
N ARG A 224 -10.98 -4.14 -11.90
CA ARG A 224 -11.50 -3.11 -12.83
C ARG A 224 -11.06 -1.71 -12.46
N VAL A 225 -10.86 -1.44 -11.17
CA VAL A 225 -10.35 -0.15 -10.69
C VAL A 225 -8.90 0.01 -11.10
N PHE A 226 -8.08 -1.03 -10.95
CA PHE A 226 -6.70 -1.01 -11.41
C PHE A 226 -6.62 -0.90 -12.94
N ASP A 227 -7.47 -1.60 -13.69
CA ASP A 227 -7.57 -1.47 -15.15
C ASP A 227 -7.94 -0.04 -15.57
N LYS A 228 -8.95 0.57 -14.93
CA LYS A 228 -9.34 1.98 -15.17
C LYS A 228 -8.25 2.99 -14.84
N ASN A 229 -7.37 2.66 -13.89
CA ASN A 229 -6.22 3.47 -13.51
C ASN A 229 -4.95 3.17 -14.34
N ASN A 230 -5.09 2.51 -15.50
CA ASN A 230 -4.00 2.15 -16.42
C ASN A 230 -2.91 1.26 -15.80
N TYR A 231 -3.23 0.49 -14.76
CA TYR A 231 -2.34 -0.58 -14.33
C TYR A 231 -2.41 -1.71 -15.35
N ASN A 232 -1.27 -2.25 -15.74
CA ASN A 232 -1.22 -3.36 -16.69
C ASN A 232 -1.90 -4.61 -16.08
N THR A 233 -2.69 -5.33 -16.86
CA THR A 233 -3.33 -6.60 -16.49
C THR A 233 -2.34 -7.64 -15.94
N ASP A 234 -1.09 -7.65 -16.42
CA ASP A 234 0.00 -8.47 -15.87
C ASP A 234 0.43 -8.04 -14.46
N PHE A 235 0.36 -6.74 -14.16
CA PHE A 235 0.64 -6.22 -12.82
C PHE A 235 -0.52 -6.59 -11.88
N ILE A 236 -1.76 -6.41 -12.32
CA ILE A 236 -2.96 -6.76 -11.55
C ILE A 236 -2.95 -8.26 -11.26
N ARG A 237 -2.87 -9.11 -12.29
CA ARG A 237 -2.82 -10.56 -12.15
C ARG A 237 -1.71 -11.06 -11.22
N ARG A 238 -0.50 -10.48 -11.29
CA ARG A 238 0.62 -10.87 -10.40
C ARG A 238 0.39 -10.50 -8.93
N ASN A 239 -0.39 -9.46 -8.65
CA ASN A 239 -0.62 -8.98 -7.29
C ASN A 239 -1.98 -9.43 -6.72
N THR A 240 -2.94 -9.83 -7.57
CA THR A 240 -4.25 -10.38 -7.16
C THR A 240 -4.21 -11.91 -7.01
N HIS A 241 -3.27 -12.62 -7.66
CA HIS A 241 -3.16 -14.07 -7.48
C HIS A 241 -2.60 -14.44 -6.11
N ARG A 242 -3.36 -15.26 -5.38
CA ARG A 242 -2.82 -16.08 -4.29
C ARG A 242 -1.77 -17.01 -4.89
N VAL A 243 -0.64 -17.14 -4.21
CA VAL A 243 0.37 -18.16 -4.56
C VAL A 243 -0.23 -19.50 -4.12
N THR A 244 -1.18 -20.03 -4.90
CA THR A 244 -1.54 -21.44 -4.78
C THR A 244 -0.26 -22.21 -5.03
N ASP A 245 0.10 -23.07 -4.07
CA ASP A 245 1.18 -24.03 -4.17
C ASP A 245 1.29 -24.50 -5.62
N THR A 246 2.44 -24.19 -6.21
CA THR A 246 2.77 -24.61 -7.57
C THR A 246 2.67 -26.12 -7.56
N THR A 247 1.53 -26.63 -8.02
CA THR A 247 1.35 -28.02 -8.35
C THR A 247 2.46 -28.37 -9.32
N GLU A 248 3.25 -29.35 -8.91
CA GLU A 248 4.28 -29.99 -9.71
C GLU A 248 3.64 -30.59 -10.96
N THR A 249 3.39 -29.78 -11.98
CA THR A 249 2.95 -30.28 -13.27
C THR A 249 3.50 -29.40 -14.39
N ASN A 250 4.26 -30.07 -15.26
CA ASN A 250 4.83 -29.61 -16.53
C ASN A 250 6.05 -28.67 -16.46
N ARG A 251 7.14 -29.20 -15.89
CA ARG A 251 8.46 -28.93 -16.47
C ARG A 251 8.60 -29.74 -17.75
N ASP A 252 8.05 -29.19 -18.83
CA ASP A 252 8.47 -29.63 -20.16
C ASP A 252 9.97 -29.36 -20.31
N SER A 253 10.69 -30.42 -20.63
CA SER A 253 12.12 -30.49 -20.87
C SER A 253 12.50 -29.67 -22.11
N THR A 254 12.64 -28.35 -21.95
CA THR A 254 13.40 -27.50 -22.88
C THR A 254 14.43 -26.68 -22.10
N SER A 255 15.67 -27.18 -22.11
CA SER A 255 16.95 -26.52 -21.79
C SER A 255 16.98 -25.50 -20.64
N ILE A 256 17.74 -25.77 -19.58
CA ILE A 256 18.01 -24.82 -18.50
C ILE A 256 18.71 -23.57 -19.06
N THR A 257 17.96 -22.50 -19.36
CA THR A 257 18.53 -21.21 -19.75
C THR A 257 18.91 -20.43 -18.52
N THR A 258 20.21 -20.33 -18.23
CA THR A 258 20.68 -19.45 -17.15
C THR A 258 20.55 -18.01 -17.61
N THR A 259 19.94 -17.13 -16.79
CA THR A 259 19.73 -15.72 -17.17
C THR A 259 20.77 -14.80 -16.52
N ALA A 260 21.43 -13.97 -17.33
CA ALA A 260 22.36 -12.93 -16.91
C ALA A 260 21.70 -11.54 -17.04
N THR A 261 21.54 -10.83 -15.92
CA THR A 261 21.09 -9.43 -15.94
C THR A 261 22.28 -8.48 -16.06
N ILE A 262 22.29 -7.61 -17.08
CA ILE A 262 23.34 -6.61 -17.35
C ILE A 262 22.73 -5.22 -17.62
N PRO A 263 23.44 -4.12 -17.31
CA PRO A 263 23.00 -2.78 -17.71
C PRO A 263 22.88 -2.64 -19.24
N TYR A 264 21.85 -1.95 -19.72
CA TYR A 264 21.71 -1.61 -21.14
C TYR A 264 22.71 -0.51 -21.51
N ILE A 265 23.58 -0.80 -22.47
CA ILE A 265 24.54 0.14 -23.06
C ILE A 265 24.45 -0.10 -24.56
N LYS A 266 23.87 0.85 -25.30
CA LYS A 266 23.59 0.69 -26.73
C LYS A 266 24.85 0.25 -27.48
N GLY A 267 24.76 -0.85 -28.22
CA GLY A 267 25.85 -1.45 -28.98
C GLY A 267 26.73 -2.42 -28.18
N THR A 268 27.00 -2.12 -26.91
CA THR A 268 27.84 -2.94 -26.02
C THR A 268 27.05 -4.07 -25.37
N SER A 269 25.87 -3.80 -24.82
CA SER A 269 25.04 -4.80 -24.14
C SER A 269 24.53 -5.88 -25.10
N GLU A 270 24.25 -5.49 -26.34
CA GLU A 270 23.81 -6.36 -27.44
C GLU A 270 24.99 -7.19 -27.99
N ALA A 271 26.20 -6.65 -27.98
CA ALA A 271 27.41 -7.41 -28.30
C ALA A 271 27.67 -8.50 -27.24
N ILE A 272 27.53 -8.16 -25.96
CA ILE A 272 27.63 -9.12 -24.85
C ILE A 272 26.52 -10.18 -24.95
N ALA A 273 25.29 -9.80 -25.29
CA ALA A 273 24.20 -10.76 -25.52
C ALA A 273 24.51 -11.74 -26.65
N ARG A 274 25.10 -11.26 -27.76
CA ARG A 274 25.54 -12.12 -28.87
C ARG A 274 26.67 -13.07 -28.50
N ILE A 275 27.57 -12.67 -27.59
CA ILE A 275 28.63 -13.56 -27.07
C ILE A 275 28.05 -14.69 -26.22
N LEU A 276 26.97 -14.41 -25.47
CA LEU A 276 26.36 -15.33 -24.50
C LEU A 276 25.28 -16.24 -25.10
N GLN A 277 24.66 -15.84 -26.22
CA GLN A 277 23.60 -16.60 -26.90
C GLN A 277 23.99 -18.04 -27.29
N PRO A 278 25.19 -18.31 -27.85
CA PRO A 278 25.59 -19.68 -28.22
C PRO A 278 25.71 -20.64 -27.02
N TYR A 279 25.83 -20.09 -25.81
CA TYR A 279 25.99 -20.85 -24.57
C TYR A 279 24.69 -20.99 -23.79
N ASN A 280 23.54 -20.74 -24.43
CA ASN A 280 22.21 -20.83 -23.83
C ASN A 280 22.03 -19.94 -22.58
N ILE A 281 22.77 -18.82 -22.53
CA ILE A 281 22.65 -17.81 -21.47
C ILE A 281 21.78 -16.68 -21.99
N ARG A 282 20.59 -16.53 -21.40
CA ARG A 282 19.67 -15.43 -21.73
C ARG A 282 20.17 -14.14 -21.11
N VAL A 283 20.20 -13.05 -21.87
CA VAL A 283 20.55 -11.73 -21.33
C VAL A 283 19.28 -10.91 -21.08
N ALA A 284 19.17 -10.36 -19.86
CA ALA A 284 18.16 -9.38 -19.49
C ALA A 284 18.81 -8.01 -19.27
N HIS A 285 18.26 -6.98 -19.89
CA HIS A 285 18.79 -5.63 -19.78
C HIS A 285 18.11 -4.86 -18.63
N ARG A 286 18.91 -4.17 -17.81
CA ARG A 286 18.44 -3.21 -16.80
C ARG A 286 18.79 -1.78 -17.23
N PRO A 287 17.87 -0.80 -17.11
CA PRO A 287 18.20 0.60 -17.35
C PRO A 287 19.20 1.12 -16.31
N ILE A 288 20.17 1.93 -16.74
CA ILE A 288 21.24 2.48 -15.88
C ILE A 288 20.75 3.74 -15.14
N THR A 289 20.04 4.61 -15.86
CA THR A 289 19.51 5.88 -15.34
C THR A 289 17.99 5.81 -15.33
N THR A 290 17.41 5.64 -14.14
CA THR A 290 15.95 5.72 -13.96
C THR A 290 15.57 7.11 -13.47
N LEU A 291 14.39 7.59 -13.84
CA LEU A 291 13.84 8.84 -13.28
C LEU A 291 13.80 8.81 -11.75
N ARG A 292 13.55 7.63 -11.16
CA ARG A 292 13.69 7.38 -9.73
C ARG A 292 15.07 7.79 -9.23
N HIS A 293 16.15 7.24 -9.79
CA HIS A 293 17.51 7.59 -9.38
C HIS A 293 17.84 9.08 -9.53
N LEU A 294 17.26 9.76 -10.52
CA LEU A 294 17.50 11.18 -10.75
C LEU A 294 16.74 12.08 -9.77
N LEU A 295 15.48 11.75 -9.48
CA LEU A 295 14.53 12.63 -8.78
C LEU A 295 14.31 12.30 -7.30
N THR A 296 14.50 11.05 -6.86
CA THR A 296 14.24 10.70 -5.46
C THR A 296 15.40 11.14 -4.58
N ASN A 297 15.09 11.92 -3.54
CA ASN A 297 16.01 12.13 -2.44
C ASN A 297 16.04 10.84 -1.60
N VAL A 298 17.17 10.14 -1.60
CA VAL A 298 17.39 9.06 -0.63
C VAL A 298 17.41 9.74 0.73
N LYS A 299 16.47 9.33 1.60
CA LYS A 299 16.26 9.75 3.00
C LYS A 299 17.47 10.47 3.60
N ASP A 300 17.24 11.64 4.20
CA ASP A 300 18.30 12.43 4.84
C ASP A 300 19.21 11.53 5.67
N LYS A 301 20.52 11.69 5.50
CA LYS A 301 21.50 10.92 6.27
C LYS A 301 21.30 11.25 7.74
N ASP A 302 20.87 10.28 8.54
CA ASP A 302 20.88 10.39 9.99
C ASP A 302 22.29 10.82 10.45
N GLU A 303 22.33 11.78 11.37
CA GLU A 303 23.58 12.19 12.02
C GLU A 303 24.30 10.97 12.60
N PRO A 304 25.65 10.94 12.62
CA PRO A 304 26.41 9.77 13.04
C PRO A 304 25.99 9.21 14.41
N ASN A 305 25.52 10.07 15.32
CA ASN A 305 25.09 9.71 16.67
C ASN A 305 23.69 9.07 16.76
N ASN A 306 22.88 9.12 15.69
CA ASN A 306 21.51 8.58 15.67
C ASN A 306 21.39 7.28 14.88
N ARG A 307 22.52 6.71 14.42
CA ARG A 307 22.53 5.42 13.74
C ARG A 307 22.39 4.30 14.76
N GLN A 308 21.18 3.81 14.96
CA GLN A 308 20.97 2.53 15.63
C GLN A 308 21.43 1.41 14.69
N GLY A 309 22.48 0.72 15.09
CA GLY A 309 22.92 -0.54 14.50
C GLY A 309 22.86 -1.64 15.55
N ALA A 310 22.39 -2.82 15.15
CA ALA A 310 22.74 -4.06 15.81
C ALA A 310 24.10 -4.53 15.26
N ILE A 311 24.94 -5.07 16.14
CA ILE A 311 26.21 -5.75 15.82
C ILE A 311 25.90 -7.03 15.04
#